data_AF-A0AAW0RPZ8-F1
#
_entry.id   AF-A0AAW0RPZ8-F1
#
_cell.length_a   1.000
_cell.length_b   1.000
_cell.length_c   1.000
_cell.angle_alpha   90.00
_cell.angle_beta   90.00
_cell.angle_gamma   90.00
#
_symmetry.space_group_name_H-M   'P 1'
#
loop_
_entity.id
_entity.type
_entity.pdbx_description
1 polymer ?
#
loop_
_entity_poly.entity_id
_entity_poly.type
_entity_poly.pdbx_seq_one_letter_code
_entity_poly.pdbx_strand_id
1 'polypeptide(L)'
;MAQHLCNLPCIPVDIILKFTNSSRDLANLISASPRCYRLYKLRPAFYQLTAIRNSIPEPLWPDFCALHLATQSFGGPGRNSVAATDVPQVTSFLDQHFFGALPTDLPVSEESLGLARGLVHKIEWFINDFTETVGAEARSLQKMYSYRSGQQVQNDADCPADDAPSTEFGLSAPERLRLYRAFIQFELCCVLFHPSPTRSPLHGTYSGLDQHDLLFSRLEIWEVEAIACIHQYLTGFIRSACDGLDDKFEAFARSLEPAPHLKRPMLQTCASPWTLADLSVLQFGSFHHFSTAFRNIQDYGEGAKISAGLGFMRDFARGDQSTQLTLLRKYTVKHDPLYTALSFLRQDRALCTLTEPSTDDGAEASASYVKHYASSSAAGHLDDDEVVYFPMRALGCVFWDSKRLESRLFTDARLCIRLMDQEQGYGWATDRYTRKNRPSPEQALRNVYIPYLQEYGLKEYFGLDDGSYLNLVPRFG
;
A
#
# COMPACT_ATOMS: atom_id res chain seq x y z
N MET A 1 -29.13 -23.66 1.06
CA MET A 1 -28.84 -23.70 -0.40
C MET A 1 -28.44 -25.08 -0.93
N ALA A 2 -27.50 -25.80 -0.32
CA ALA A 2 -26.98 -27.07 -0.86
C ALA A 2 -28.03 -28.16 -1.15
N GLN A 3 -29.05 -28.33 -0.29
CA GLN A 3 -30.11 -29.32 -0.50
C GLN A 3 -31.01 -29.06 -1.73
N HIS A 4 -31.20 -27.79 -2.11
CA HIS A 4 -32.04 -27.45 -3.26
C HIS A 4 -31.31 -27.63 -4.60
N LEU A 5 -29.98 -27.53 -4.63
CA LEU A 5 -29.17 -27.74 -5.84
C LEU A 5 -29.17 -29.20 -6.33
N CYS A 6 -29.37 -30.17 -5.45
CA CYS A 6 -29.41 -31.59 -5.80
C CYS A 6 -30.59 -31.94 -6.73
N ASN A 7 -31.71 -31.22 -6.60
CA ASN A 7 -32.96 -31.50 -7.31
C ASN A 7 -33.09 -30.77 -8.66
N LEU A 8 -32.16 -29.86 -8.99
CA LEU A 8 -32.21 -29.10 -10.24
C LEU A 8 -31.73 -29.92 -11.45
N PRO A 9 -32.29 -29.73 -12.66
CA PRO A 9 -31.74 -30.31 -13.90
C PRO A 9 -30.28 -29.89 -14.16
N CYS A 10 -29.56 -30.59 -15.06
CA CYS A 10 -28.14 -30.31 -15.33
C CYS A 10 -27.90 -28.91 -15.94
N ILE A 11 -28.87 -28.38 -16.71
CA ILE A 11 -28.76 -27.09 -17.39
C ILE A 11 -28.68 -25.93 -16.37
N PRO A 12 -29.58 -25.82 -15.36
CA PRO A 12 -29.43 -24.85 -14.28
C PRO A 12 -28.10 -24.92 -13.53
N VAL A 13 -27.56 -26.11 -13.28
CA VAL A 13 -26.28 -26.26 -12.54
C VAL A 13 -25.10 -25.77 -13.38
N ASP A 14 -25.08 -26.06 -14.69
CA ASP A 14 -24.06 -25.54 -15.61
C ASP A 14 -24.07 -24.01 -15.70
N ILE A 15 -25.28 -23.41 -15.75
CA ILE A 15 -25.45 -21.95 -15.72
C ILE A 15 -24.91 -21.38 -14.40
N ILE A 16 -25.27 -21.96 -13.26
CA ILE A 16 -24.78 -21.49 -11.95
C ILE A 16 -23.24 -21.49 -11.89
N LEU A 17 -22.60 -22.56 -12.35
CA LEU A 17 -21.14 -22.64 -12.37
C LEU A 17 -20.50 -21.61 -13.33
N LYS A 18 -21.16 -21.28 -14.44
CA LYS A 18 -20.71 -20.25 -15.40
C LYS A 18 -20.88 -18.82 -14.90
N PHE A 19 -21.88 -18.56 -14.05
CA PHE A 19 -22.15 -17.23 -13.47
C PHE A 19 -21.58 -17.09 -12.06
N THR A 20 -20.67 -17.98 -11.67
CA THR A 20 -19.97 -17.83 -10.40
C THR A 20 -18.91 -16.73 -10.56
N ASN A 21 -18.93 -15.74 -9.67
CA ASN A 21 -18.08 -14.55 -9.75
C ASN A 21 -16.88 -14.61 -8.78
N SER A 22 -16.66 -15.75 -8.13
CA SER A 22 -15.55 -15.95 -7.20
C SER A 22 -15.02 -17.38 -7.28
N SER A 23 -13.69 -17.52 -7.29
CA SER A 23 -13.03 -18.82 -7.16
C SER A 23 -13.38 -19.52 -5.83
N ARG A 24 -13.65 -18.76 -4.77
CA ARG A 24 -14.07 -19.30 -3.47
C ARG A 24 -15.47 -19.89 -3.55
N ASP A 25 -16.39 -19.19 -4.19
CA ASP A 25 -17.76 -19.69 -4.37
C ASP A 25 -17.79 -20.90 -5.28
N LEU A 26 -16.96 -20.92 -6.32
CA LEU A 26 -16.78 -22.11 -7.16
C LEU A 26 -16.32 -23.30 -6.32
N ALA A 27 -15.29 -23.12 -5.48
CA ALA A 27 -14.80 -24.15 -4.57
C ALA A 27 -15.86 -24.61 -3.56
N ASN A 28 -16.63 -23.68 -3.00
CA ASN A 28 -17.73 -23.99 -2.08
C ASN A 28 -18.84 -24.79 -2.78
N LEU A 29 -19.24 -24.40 -3.99
CA LEU A 29 -20.29 -25.06 -4.77
C LEU A 29 -19.89 -26.50 -5.15
N ILE A 30 -18.65 -26.72 -5.61
CA ILE A 30 -18.17 -28.07 -5.96
C ILE A 30 -17.96 -28.94 -4.72
N SER A 31 -17.60 -28.35 -3.58
CA SER A 31 -17.42 -29.10 -2.32
C SER A 31 -18.76 -29.46 -1.69
N ALA A 32 -19.77 -28.59 -1.80
CA ALA A 32 -21.08 -28.77 -1.19
C ALA A 32 -22.03 -29.68 -2.00
N SER A 33 -21.77 -29.88 -3.31
CA SER A 33 -22.64 -30.63 -4.20
C SER A 33 -21.88 -31.61 -5.10
N PRO A 34 -22.07 -32.93 -4.95
CA PRO A 34 -21.50 -33.94 -5.84
C PRO A 34 -21.93 -33.75 -7.31
N ARG A 35 -23.07 -33.10 -7.57
CA ARG A 35 -23.53 -32.80 -8.92
C ARG A 35 -22.73 -31.65 -9.54
N CYS A 36 -22.47 -30.59 -8.78
CA CYS A 36 -21.58 -29.50 -9.20
C CYS A 36 -20.17 -30.02 -9.47
N TYR A 37 -19.63 -30.87 -8.58
CA TYR A 37 -18.33 -31.49 -8.78
C TYR A 37 -18.24 -32.33 -10.06
N ARG A 38 -19.28 -33.13 -10.38
CA ARG A 38 -19.31 -33.94 -11.61
C ARG A 38 -19.25 -33.08 -12.87
N LEU A 39 -20.01 -31.98 -12.94
CA LEU A 39 -19.97 -31.06 -14.08
C LEU A 39 -18.62 -30.34 -14.16
N TYR A 40 -18.15 -29.81 -13.03
CA TYR A 40 -16.85 -29.15 -12.93
C TYR A 40 -15.71 -30.05 -13.43
N LYS A 41 -15.69 -31.33 -13.02
CA LYS A 41 -14.67 -32.31 -13.41
C LYS A 41 -14.58 -32.53 -14.93
N LEU A 42 -15.65 -32.28 -15.69
CA LEU A 42 -15.62 -32.41 -17.14
C LEU A 42 -14.78 -31.31 -17.81
N ARG A 43 -14.80 -30.08 -17.26
CA ARG A 43 -14.11 -28.92 -17.84
C ARG A 43 -13.60 -27.96 -16.74
N PRO A 44 -12.64 -28.40 -15.90
CA PRO A 44 -12.21 -27.63 -14.73
C PRO A 44 -11.61 -26.28 -15.12
N ALA A 45 -10.78 -26.26 -16.17
CA ALA A 45 -10.13 -25.05 -16.65
C ALA A 45 -11.13 -24.01 -17.18
N PHE A 46 -12.20 -24.44 -17.85
CA PHE A 46 -13.26 -23.56 -18.33
C PHE A 46 -13.95 -22.84 -17.18
N TYR A 47 -14.46 -23.57 -16.17
CA TYR A 47 -15.15 -22.94 -15.04
C TYR A 47 -14.23 -22.07 -14.19
N GLN A 48 -12.96 -22.47 -14.02
CA GLN A 48 -11.98 -21.64 -13.32
C GLN A 48 -11.70 -20.34 -14.06
N LEU A 49 -11.47 -20.39 -15.38
CA LEU A 49 -11.25 -19.19 -16.20
C LEU A 49 -12.48 -18.28 -16.18
N THR A 50 -13.68 -18.84 -16.31
CA THR A 50 -14.92 -18.07 -16.23
C THR A 50 -15.08 -17.41 -14.87
N ALA A 51 -14.81 -18.12 -13.77
CA ALA A 51 -14.88 -17.54 -12.44
C ALA A 51 -13.88 -16.39 -12.25
N ILE A 52 -12.64 -16.54 -12.75
CA ILE A 52 -11.62 -15.49 -12.74
C ILE A 52 -12.09 -14.27 -13.55
N ARG A 53 -12.57 -14.49 -14.78
CA ARG A 53 -13.05 -13.43 -15.67
C ARG A 53 -14.23 -12.66 -15.06
N ASN A 54 -15.16 -13.37 -14.43
CA ASN A 54 -16.31 -12.74 -13.80
C ASN A 54 -15.97 -11.96 -12.51
N SER A 55 -14.84 -12.25 -11.85
CA SER A 55 -14.39 -11.48 -10.67
C SER A 55 -13.87 -10.09 -11.05
N ILE A 56 -13.33 -9.95 -12.26
CA ILE A 56 -12.71 -8.72 -12.76
C ILE A 56 -13.75 -7.90 -13.53
N PRO A 57 -13.81 -6.57 -13.32
CA PRO A 57 -14.64 -5.71 -14.16
C PRO A 57 -14.30 -5.88 -15.65
N GLU A 58 -15.30 -6.11 -16.48
CA GLU A 58 -15.13 -6.46 -17.90
C GLU A 58 -14.19 -5.54 -18.69
N PRO A 59 -14.23 -4.19 -18.51
CA PRO A 59 -13.32 -3.30 -19.23
C PRO A 59 -11.84 -3.47 -18.89
N LEU A 60 -11.52 -4.08 -17.74
CA LEU A 60 -10.14 -4.27 -17.26
C LEU A 60 -9.58 -5.65 -17.58
N TRP A 61 -10.33 -6.48 -18.28
CA TRP A 61 -9.85 -7.81 -18.66
C TRP A 61 -8.54 -7.76 -19.46
N PRO A 62 -8.37 -6.86 -20.46
CA PRO A 62 -7.09 -6.74 -21.18
C PRO A 62 -5.93 -6.33 -20.26
N ASP A 63 -6.14 -5.36 -19.37
CA ASP A 63 -5.12 -4.91 -18.42
C ASP A 63 -4.72 -6.01 -17.44
N PHE A 64 -5.69 -6.81 -17.02
CA PHE A 64 -5.46 -7.98 -16.18
C PHE A 64 -4.64 -9.06 -16.91
N CYS A 65 -4.94 -9.32 -18.18
CA CYS A 65 -4.14 -10.22 -19.02
C CYS A 65 -2.71 -9.71 -19.20
N ALA A 66 -2.53 -8.40 -19.42
CA ALA A 66 -1.20 -7.77 -19.47
C ALA A 66 -0.44 -7.95 -18.15
N LEU A 67 -1.08 -7.71 -17.00
CA LEU A 67 -0.48 -7.94 -15.68
C LEU A 67 -0.08 -9.41 -15.48
N HIS A 68 -0.93 -10.34 -15.89
CA HIS A 68 -0.63 -11.77 -15.81
C HIS A 68 0.61 -12.13 -16.64
N LEU A 69 0.66 -11.68 -17.91
CA LEU A 69 1.80 -11.90 -18.80
C LEU A 69 3.08 -11.25 -18.27
N ALA A 70 2.99 -10.02 -17.76
CA ALA A 70 4.11 -9.35 -17.10
C ALA A 70 4.60 -10.16 -15.89
N THR A 71 3.68 -10.70 -15.09
CA THR A 71 4.04 -11.51 -13.92
C THR A 71 4.71 -12.83 -14.32
N GLN A 72 4.29 -13.46 -15.42
CA GLN A 72 4.97 -14.65 -15.95
C GLN A 72 6.35 -14.34 -16.52
N SER A 73 6.47 -13.21 -17.24
CA SER A 73 7.69 -12.87 -17.99
C SER A 73 8.76 -12.23 -17.12
N PHE A 74 8.34 -11.43 -16.13
CA PHE A 74 9.23 -10.61 -15.29
C PHE A 74 9.15 -10.97 -13.80
N GLY A 75 8.09 -11.67 -13.37
CA GLY A 75 7.76 -11.88 -11.95
C GLY A 75 8.12 -13.25 -11.35
N GLY A 76 9.04 -14.00 -11.95
CA GLY A 76 9.33 -15.42 -11.65
C GLY A 76 9.54 -15.81 -10.16
N PRO A 77 9.57 -17.12 -9.85
CA PRO A 77 9.46 -17.71 -8.49
C PRO A 77 10.54 -17.27 -7.49
N GLY A 78 11.61 -16.63 -7.97
CA GLY A 78 12.54 -15.86 -7.17
C GLY A 78 12.62 -14.44 -7.69
N ARG A 79 11.73 -13.54 -7.23
CA ARG A 79 12.00 -12.09 -7.21
C ARG A 79 13.35 -11.73 -6.53
N ASN A 80 14.01 -12.72 -5.91
CA ASN A 80 15.32 -12.64 -5.29
C ASN A 80 16.50 -13.02 -6.20
N SER A 81 16.28 -13.57 -7.40
CA SER A 81 17.36 -14.21 -8.18
C SER A 81 17.51 -13.73 -9.62
N VAL A 82 16.54 -13.01 -10.18
CA VAL A 82 16.63 -12.49 -11.56
C VAL A 82 16.88 -10.99 -11.50
N ALA A 83 18.03 -10.59 -12.05
CA ALA A 83 18.42 -9.20 -12.16
C ALA A 83 17.40 -8.42 -13.00
N ALA A 84 17.13 -7.18 -12.56
CA ALA A 84 17.12 -6.00 -13.42
C ALA A 84 16.69 -6.29 -14.87
N THR A 85 15.38 -6.22 -15.13
CA THR A 85 14.82 -6.39 -16.47
C THR A 85 15.55 -5.52 -17.49
N ASP A 86 15.86 -6.09 -18.65
CA ASP A 86 16.51 -5.38 -19.76
C ASP A 86 15.59 -4.25 -20.25
N VAL A 87 16.06 -3.00 -20.23
CA VAL A 87 15.26 -1.80 -20.58
C VAL A 87 14.48 -1.97 -21.90
N PRO A 88 15.09 -2.47 -23.00
CA PRO A 88 14.38 -2.70 -24.26
C PRO A 88 13.22 -3.70 -24.16
N GLN A 89 13.29 -4.70 -23.28
CA GLN A 89 12.20 -5.67 -23.10
C GLN A 89 11.01 -5.04 -22.39
N VAL A 90 11.26 -4.24 -21.36
CA VAL A 90 10.20 -3.49 -20.65
C VAL A 90 9.58 -2.45 -21.57
N THR A 91 10.39 -1.69 -22.31
CA THR A 91 9.89 -0.72 -23.29
C THR A 91 9.04 -1.40 -24.35
N SER A 92 9.52 -2.50 -24.94
CA SER A 92 8.76 -3.26 -25.95
C SER A 92 7.45 -3.82 -25.40
N PHE A 93 7.45 -4.32 -24.16
CA PHE A 93 6.24 -4.80 -23.50
C PHE A 93 5.23 -3.66 -23.28
N LEU A 94 5.67 -2.52 -22.77
CA LEU A 94 4.81 -1.36 -22.53
C LEU A 94 4.26 -0.79 -23.84
N ASP A 95 5.07 -0.72 -24.89
CA ASP A 95 4.59 -0.35 -26.22
C ASP A 95 3.49 -1.31 -26.69
N GLN A 96 3.69 -2.63 -26.59
CA GLN A 96 2.66 -3.59 -26.96
C GLN A 96 1.40 -3.47 -26.10
N HIS A 97 1.52 -3.16 -24.82
CA HIS A 97 0.40 -2.96 -23.91
C HIS A 97 -0.45 -1.76 -24.33
N PHE A 98 0.17 -0.59 -24.46
CA PHE A 98 -0.53 0.67 -24.78
C PHE A 98 -1.00 0.75 -26.24
N PHE A 99 -0.33 0.06 -27.17
CA PHE A 99 -0.75 -0.02 -28.58
C PHE A 99 -1.66 -1.24 -28.89
N GLY A 100 -2.11 -1.98 -27.88
CA GLY A 100 -3.11 -3.04 -28.04
C GLY A 100 -2.61 -4.29 -28.79
N ALA A 101 -1.30 -4.54 -28.78
CA ALA A 101 -0.68 -5.69 -29.45
C ALA A 101 -0.53 -6.92 -28.53
N LEU A 102 -0.79 -6.79 -27.22
CA LEU A 102 -0.73 -7.91 -26.29
C LEU A 102 -1.94 -8.86 -26.42
N PRO A 103 -1.77 -10.15 -26.09
CA PRO A 103 -2.87 -11.10 -25.98
C PRO A 103 -3.94 -10.64 -24.98
N THR A 104 -5.21 -10.74 -25.38
CA THR A 104 -6.36 -10.40 -24.55
C THR A 104 -6.96 -11.59 -23.79
N ASP A 105 -6.40 -12.78 -23.99
CA ASP A 105 -6.84 -14.03 -23.35
C ASP A 105 -5.71 -14.67 -22.52
N LEU A 106 -6.10 -15.32 -21.43
CA LEU A 106 -5.18 -16.08 -20.59
C LEU A 106 -4.89 -17.46 -21.18
N PRO A 107 -3.63 -17.95 -21.10
CA PRO A 107 -3.32 -19.31 -21.49
C PRO A 107 -4.01 -20.31 -20.57
N VAL A 108 -4.62 -21.34 -21.14
CA VAL A 108 -5.37 -22.39 -20.42
C VAL A 108 -4.41 -23.45 -19.90
N SER A 109 -3.59 -23.10 -18.90
CA SER A 109 -2.74 -24.03 -18.14
C SER A 109 -3.03 -23.94 -16.65
N GLU A 110 -2.79 -25.02 -15.90
CA GLU A 110 -3.02 -25.04 -14.45
C GLU A 110 -2.18 -23.99 -13.71
N GLU A 111 -0.92 -23.84 -14.12
CA GLU A 111 -0.01 -22.82 -13.57
C GLU A 111 -0.51 -21.39 -13.87
N SER A 112 -0.94 -21.14 -15.11
CA SER A 112 -1.51 -19.85 -15.52
C SER A 112 -2.76 -19.49 -14.73
N LEU A 113 -3.68 -20.44 -14.58
CA LEU A 113 -4.92 -20.25 -13.82
C LEU A 113 -4.65 -20.10 -12.32
N GLY A 114 -3.65 -20.80 -11.79
CA GLY A 114 -3.17 -20.65 -10.42
C GLY A 114 -2.64 -19.23 -10.15
N LEU A 115 -1.79 -18.73 -11.06
CA LEU A 115 -1.25 -17.37 -10.98
C LEU A 115 -2.35 -16.31 -11.09
N ALA A 116 -3.23 -16.42 -12.08
CA ALA A 116 -4.34 -15.49 -12.29
C ALA A 116 -5.27 -15.45 -11.08
N ARG A 117 -5.64 -16.61 -10.52
CA ARG A 117 -6.42 -16.69 -9.29
C ARG A 117 -5.71 -16.02 -8.12
N GLY A 118 -4.39 -16.22 -8.01
CA GLY A 118 -3.56 -15.58 -7.00
C GLY A 118 -3.59 -14.05 -7.11
N LEU A 119 -3.51 -13.50 -8.33
CA LEU A 119 -3.59 -12.07 -8.59
C LEU A 119 -4.97 -11.51 -8.21
N VAL A 120 -6.06 -12.12 -8.67
CA VAL A 120 -7.43 -11.69 -8.31
C VAL A 120 -7.62 -11.68 -6.80
N HIS A 121 -7.24 -12.77 -6.12
CA HIS A 121 -7.42 -12.86 -4.68
C HIS A 121 -6.60 -11.82 -3.91
N LYS A 122 -5.37 -11.51 -4.37
CA LYS A 122 -4.56 -10.43 -3.80
C LYS A 122 -5.26 -9.08 -3.96
N ILE A 123 -5.69 -8.74 -5.17
CA ILE A 123 -6.33 -7.45 -5.47
C ILE A 123 -7.64 -7.30 -4.68
N GLU A 124 -8.50 -8.32 -4.68
CA GLU A 124 -9.75 -8.30 -3.90
C GLU A 124 -9.51 -8.11 -2.41
N TRP A 125 -8.47 -8.75 -1.85
CA TRP A 125 -8.13 -8.60 -0.45
C TRP A 125 -7.74 -7.16 -0.12
N PHE A 126 -6.87 -6.54 -0.93
CA PHE A 126 -6.47 -5.15 -0.72
C PHE A 126 -7.59 -4.14 -0.98
N ILE A 127 -8.48 -4.39 -1.95
CA ILE A 127 -9.64 -3.51 -2.17
C ILE A 127 -10.56 -3.51 -0.94
N ASN A 128 -10.82 -4.68 -0.35
CA ASN A 128 -11.65 -4.78 0.84
C ASN A 128 -10.98 -4.10 2.05
N ASP A 129 -9.69 -4.35 2.27
CA ASP A 129 -8.94 -3.74 3.37
C ASP A 129 -8.80 -2.21 3.20
N PHE A 130 -8.56 -1.74 1.97
CA PHE A 130 -8.52 -0.31 1.64
C PHE A 130 -9.85 0.38 1.96
N THR A 131 -10.96 -0.18 1.51
CA THR A 131 -12.29 0.40 1.75
C THR A 131 -12.66 0.43 3.23
N GLU A 132 -12.31 -0.62 3.97
CA GLU A 132 -12.47 -0.66 5.43
C GLU A 132 -11.61 0.39 6.14
N THR A 133 -10.33 0.50 5.76
CA THR A 133 -9.37 1.45 6.33
C THR A 133 -9.81 2.90 6.09
N VAL A 134 -10.16 3.24 4.84
CA VAL A 134 -10.65 4.59 4.49
C VAL A 134 -11.95 4.90 5.22
N GLY A 135 -12.88 3.95 5.28
CA GLY A 135 -14.13 4.13 6.02
C GLY A 135 -13.90 4.35 7.52
N ALA A 136 -12.96 3.62 8.12
CA ALA A 136 -12.59 3.80 9.53
C ALA A 136 -11.98 5.17 9.78
N GLU A 137 -11.09 5.64 8.89
CA GLU A 137 -10.49 6.97 9.01
C GLU A 137 -11.53 8.09 8.83
N ALA A 138 -12.42 7.98 7.84
CA ALA A 138 -13.50 8.95 7.67
C ALA A 138 -14.40 9.04 8.91
N ARG A 139 -14.74 7.90 9.53
CA ARG A 139 -15.51 7.87 10.79
C ARG A 139 -14.72 8.47 11.96
N SER A 140 -13.42 8.25 12.01
CA SER A 140 -12.52 8.84 13.01
C SER A 140 -12.53 10.36 12.93
N LEU A 141 -12.37 10.91 11.71
CA LEU A 141 -12.41 12.34 11.44
C LEU A 141 -13.79 12.95 11.71
N GLN A 142 -14.86 12.28 11.31
CA GLN A 142 -16.23 12.74 11.60
C GLN A 142 -16.46 12.85 13.12
N LYS A 143 -16.05 11.84 13.90
CA LYS A 143 -16.17 11.89 15.37
C LYS A 143 -15.39 13.06 15.98
N MET A 144 -14.19 13.33 15.48
CA MET A 144 -13.40 14.49 15.92
C MET A 144 -14.09 15.81 15.58
N TYR A 145 -14.71 15.91 14.40
CA TYR A 145 -15.50 17.06 14.00
C TYR A 145 -16.72 17.27 14.90
N SER A 146 -17.54 16.24 15.13
CA SER A 146 -18.75 16.34 15.96
C SER A 146 -18.45 16.73 17.41
N TYR A 147 -17.38 16.19 17.99
CA TYR A 147 -16.95 16.57 19.35
C TYR A 147 -16.61 18.07 19.43
N ARG A 148 -15.97 18.63 18.41
CA ARG A 148 -15.57 20.04 18.36
C ARG A 148 -16.69 20.99 18.01
N SER A 149 -17.56 20.62 17.07
CA SER A 149 -18.65 21.49 16.62
C SER A 149 -19.78 21.63 17.65
N GLY A 150 -19.71 20.89 18.77
CA GLY A 150 -20.77 20.84 19.77
C GLY A 150 -22.04 20.16 19.25
N GLN A 151 -22.02 19.65 18.02
CA GLN A 151 -23.06 18.75 17.52
C GLN A 151 -22.83 17.40 18.20
N GLN A 152 -23.53 17.21 19.31
CA GLN A 152 -23.68 15.89 19.91
C GLN A 152 -24.13 14.96 18.79
N VAL A 153 -23.34 13.92 18.49
CA VAL A 153 -23.80 12.81 17.66
C VAL A 153 -24.96 12.23 18.46
N GLN A 154 -26.19 12.65 18.14
CA GLN A 154 -27.36 11.92 18.54
C GLN A 154 -27.10 10.50 18.05
N ASN A 155 -26.91 9.59 18.99
CA ASN A 155 -27.07 8.18 18.69
C ASN A 155 -28.52 8.09 18.19
N ASP A 156 -28.69 8.08 16.86
CA ASP A 156 -29.98 7.90 16.20
C ASP A 156 -30.49 6.51 16.55
N ALA A 157 -31.13 6.42 17.71
CA ALA A 157 -32.01 5.33 18.09
C ALA A 157 -33.47 5.62 17.70
N ASP A 158 -33.80 6.85 17.27
CA ASP A 158 -35.17 7.31 17.02
C ASP A 158 -35.33 8.11 15.70
N CYS A 159 -34.61 7.73 14.63
CA CYS A 159 -35.07 8.04 13.28
C CYS A 159 -35.89 6.86 12.74
N PRO A 160 -37.08 7.08 12.17
CA PRO A 160 -37.85 6.01 11.56
C PRO A 160 -36.99 5.39 10.45
N ALA A 161 -37.00 4.06 10.41
CA ALA A 161 -36.31 3.26 9.42
C ALA A 161 -36.85 3.56 8.01
N ASP A 162 -36.36 4.64 7.39
CA ASP A 162 -36.42 4.86 5.95
C ASP A 162 -35.29 4.04 5.33
N ASP A 163 -35.64 2.85 4.87
CA ASP A 163 -35.07 2.13 3.72
C ASP A 163 -33.69 2.60 3.18
N ALA A 164 -32.64 2.52 4.00
CA ALA A 164 -31.25 2.45 3.53
C ALA A 164 -30.75 1.02 3.70
N PRO A 165 -31.02 0.12 2.74
CA PRO A 165 -30.53 -1.25 2.83
C PRO A 165 -29.03 -1.23 2.63
N SER A 166 -28.24 -1.43 3.69
CA SER A 166 -26.91 -2.08 3.61
C SER A 166 -25.88 -1.43 2.66
N THR A 167 -26.07 -0.19 2.21
CA THR A 167 -25.28 0.46 1.15
C THR A 167 -24.05 1.21 1.66
N GLU A 168 -23.78 1.23 2.97
CA GLU A 168 -22.60 1.89 3.55
C GLU A 168 -21.25 1.24 3.17
N PHE A 169 -21.24 0.02 2.63
CA PHE A 169 -20.01 -0.68 2.20
C PHE A 169 -20.09 -1.41 0.85
N GLY A 170 -21.13 -1.15 0.04
CA GLY A 170 -21.13 -1.58 -1.35
C GLY A 170 -20.32 -0.59 -2.19
N LEU A 171 -19.28 -1.04 -2.89
CA LEU A 171 -18.67 -0.25 -3.96
C LEU A 171 -19.65 -0.13 -5.12
N SER A 172 -19.89 1.08 -5.62
CA SER A 172 -20.60 1.24 -6.89
C SER A 172 -19.77 0.63 -8.02
N ALA A 173 -20.40 0.29 -9.16
CA ALA A 173 -19.67 -0.31 -10.27
C ALA A 173 -18.51 0.56 -10.78
N PRO A 174 -18.65 1.90 -10.88
CA PRO A 174 -17.54 2.80 -11.21
C PRO A 174 -16.43 2.81 -10.15
N GLU A 175 -16.78 2.84 -8.86
CA GLU A 175 -15.78 2.82 -7.78
C GLU A 175 -14.98 1.51 -7.78
N ARG A 176 -15.67 0.37 -7.94
CA ARG A 176 -15.02 -0.94 -8.09
C ARG A 176 -14.09 -0.95 -9.29
N LEU A 177 -14.52 -0.40 -10.42
CA LEU A 177 -13.70 -0.32 -11.63
C LEU A 177 -12.42 0.50 -11.39
N ARG A 178 -12.52 1.71 -10.83
CA ARG A 178 -11.36 2.58 -10.55
C ARG A 178 -10.37 1.92 -9.59
N LEU A 179 -10.87 1.29 -8.52
CA LEU A 179 -10.03 0.57 -7.56
C LEU A 179 -9.31 -0.62 -8.21
N TYR A 180 -10.02 -1.46 -8.96
CA TYR A 180 -9.40 -2.57 -9.68
C TYR A 180 -8.33 -2.09 -10.66
N ARG A 181 -8.63 -1.04 -11.44
CA ARG A 181 -7.68 -0.46 -12.40
C ARG A 181 -6.40 -0.03 -11.70
N ALA A 182 -6.54 0.76 -10.63
CA ALA A 182 -5.40 1.28 -9.90
C ALA A 182 -4.55 0.16 -9.25
N PHE A 183 -5.17 -0.89 -8.68
CA PHE A 183 -4.41 -2.02 -8.14
C PHE A 183 -3.73 -2.87 -9.22
N ILE A 184 -4.35 -3.04 -10.40
CA ILE A 184 -3.73 -3.72 -11.56
C ILE A 184 -2.52 -2.92 -12.04
N GLN A 185 -2.68 -1.61 -12.26
CA GLN A 185 -1.61 -0.73 -12.72
C GLN A 185 -0.49 -0.63 -11.69
N PHE A 186 -0.81 -0.54 -10.40
CA PHE A 186 0.16 -0.54 -9.32
C PHE A 186 0.99 -1.84 -9.28
N GLU A 187 0.36 -3.02 -9.34
CA GLU A 187 1.09 -4.29 -9.35
C GLU A 187 1.90 -4.45 -10.65
N LEU A 188 1.39 -3.98 -11.79
CA LEU A 188 2.11 -3.98 -13.05
C LEU A 188 3.39 -3.16 -12.94
N CYS A 189 3.29 -1.95 -12.38
CA CYS A 189 4.44 -1.10 -12.10
C CYS A 189 5.48 -1.82 -11.21
N CYS A 190 5.03 -2.46 -10.11
CA CYS A 190 5.90 -3.22 -9.22
C CYS A 190 6.55 -4.45 -9.88
N VAL A 191 5.87 -5.08 -10.85
CA VAL A 191 6.39 -6.22 -11.61
C VAL A 191 7.45 -5.77 -12.61
N LEU A 192 7.21 -4.67 -13.33
CA LEU A 192 8.11 -4.18 -14.38
C LEU A 192 9.36 -3.52 -13.82
N PHE A 193 9.21 -2.74 -12.75
CA PHE A 193 10.28 -1.92 -12.16
C PHE A 193 10.75 -2.46 -10.80
N HIS A 194 10.66 -3.78 -10.60
CA HIS A 194 11.00 -4.41 -9.32
C HIS A 194 12.44 -4.05 -8.87
N PRO A 195 12.63 -3.55 -7.64
CA PRO A 195 13.96 -3.26 -7.13
C PRO A 195 14.73 -4.56 -6.92
N SER A 196 15.97 -4.63 -7.41
CA SER A 196 16.85 -5.77 -7.15
C SER A 196 17.11 -5.89 -5.63
N PRO A 197 16.77 -7.04 -5.00
CA PRO A 197 16.99 -7.22 -3.56
C PRO A 197 18.45 -7.49 -3.21
N THR A 198 19.30 -7.79 -4.20
CA THR A 198 20.73 -7.94 -3.96
C THR A 198 21.38 -6.59 -3.73
N ARG A 199 22.18 -6.52 -2.66
CA ARG A 199 22.98 -5.43 -2.09
C ARG A 199 23.96 -4.75 -3.08
N SER A 200 23.55 -4.49 -4.31
CA SER A 200 24.34 -3.74 -5.26
C SER A 200 24.23 -2.25 -4.88
N PRO A 201 25.35 -1.54 -4.68
CA PRO A 201 25.35 -0.10 -4.49
C PRO A 201 24.89 0.65 -5.76
N LEU A 202 24.76 -0.06 -6.89
CA LEU A 202 24.13 0.45 -8.10
C LEU A 202 22.63 0.32 -7.94
N HIS A 203 21.98 1.47 -7.96
CA HIS A 203 20.54 1.71 -7.96
C HIS A 203 19.77 0.70 -8.81
N GLY A 204 18.49 0.47 -8.49
CA GLY A 204 17.60 -0.28 -9.39
C GLY A 204 17.77 0.24 -10.83
N THR A 205 17.63 -0.64 -11.83
CA THR A 205 17.90 -0.32 -13.25
C THR A 205 17.17 0.92 -13.74
N TYR A 206 16.03 1.21 -13.12
CA TYR A 206 15.16 2.34 -13.46
C TYR A 206 15.18 3.35 -12.32
N SER A 207 15.61 4.56 -12.63
CA SER A 207 15.39 5.73 -11.79
C SER A 207 13.89 6.09 -11.75
N GLY A 208 13.48 6.94 -10.82
CA GLY A 208 12.11 7.46 -10.82
C GLY A 208 11.75 8.19 -12.12
N LEU A 209 12.72 8.82 -12.77
CA LEU A 209 12.51 9.49 -14.06
C LEU A 209 12.26 8.46 -15.17
N ASP A 210 13.03 7.37 -15.20
CA ASP A 210 12.82 6.30 -16.20
C ASP A 210 11.43 5.65 -16.05
N GLN A 211 10.99 5.40 -14.81
CA GLN A 211 9.66 4.87 -14.54
C GLN A 211 8.57 5.85 -14.98
N HIS A 212 8.78 7.15 -14.75
CA HIS A 212 7.89 8.20 -15.23
C HIS A 212 7.79 8.21 -16.75
N ASP A 213 8.92 8.31 -17.45
CA ASP A 213 8.97 8.41 -18.90
C ASP A 213 8.42 7.17 -19.61
N LEU A 214 8.65 5.98 -19.06
CA LEU A 214 8.21 4.72 -19.66
C LEU A 214 6.75 4.38 -19.40
N LEU A 215 6.23 4.65 -18.20
CA LEU A 215 4.88 4.22 -17.79
C LEU A 215 3.98 5.41 -17.47
N PHE A 216 4.34 6.24 -16.49
CA PHE A 216 3.41 7.23 -15.94
C PHE A 216 3.09 8.37 -16.90
N SER A 217 3.99 8.71 -17.82
CA SER A 217 3.77 9.69 -18.90
C SER A 217 2.70 9.24 -19.90
N ARG A 218 2.37 7.94 -19.92
CA ARG A 218 1.37 7.32 -20.81
C ARG A 218 0.01 7.12 -20.14
N LEU A 219 -0.10 7.44 -18.86
CA LEU A 219 -1.32 7.32 -18.07
C LEU A 219 -2.00 8.69 -17.95
N GLU A 220 -3.32 8.67 -17.77
CA GLU A 220 -4.03 9.88 -17.42
C GLU A 220 -3.66 10.33 -16.00
N ILE A 221 -3.66 11.63 -15.77
CA ILE A 221 -3.21 12.24 -14.50
C ILE A 221 -3.95 11.65 -13.29
N TRP A 222 -5.25 11.42 -13.43
CA TRP A 222 -6.08 10.87 -12.36
C TRP A 222 -5.76 9.39 -12.07
N GLU A 223 -5.30 8.62 -13.06
CA GLU A 223 -4.87 7.23 -12.88
C GLU A 223 -3.59 7.19 -12.06
N VAL A 224 -2.66 8.11 -12.34
CA VAL A 224 -1.42 8.18 -11.56
C VAL A 224 -1.69 8.62 -10.12
N GLU A 225 -2.63 9.55 -9.92
CA GLU A 225 -3.07 9.90 -8.57
C GLU A 225 -3.72 8.71 -7.85
N ALA A 226 -4.48 7.87 -8.56
CA ALA A 226 -5.04 6.64 -7.99
C ALA A 226 -3.94 5.66 -7.54
N ILE A 227 -2.88 5.53 -8.34
CA ILE A 227 -1.68 4.74 -7.97
C ILE A 227 -0.98 5.36 -6.75
N ALA A 228 -0.85 6.69 -6.70
CA ALA A 228 -0.25 7.39 -5.57
C ALA A 228 -1.07 7.25 -4.28
N CYS A 229 -2.40 7.21 -4.39
CA CYS A 229 -3.31 6.92 -3.29
C CYS A 229 -3.10 5.49 -2.73
N ILE A 230 -3.00 4.48 -3.61
CA ILE A 230 -2.65 3.11 -3.21
C ILE A 230 -1.28 3.06 -2.56
N HIS A 231 -0.28 3.73 -3.13
CA HIS A 231 1.07 3.78 -2.58
C HIS A 231 1.08 4.36 -1.15
N GLN A 232 0.34 5.44 -0.91
CA GLN A 232 0.21 6.03 0.43
C GLN A 232 -0.49 5.09 1.40
N TYR A 233 -1.57 4.42 0.98
CA TYR A 233 -2.26 3.43 1.80
C TYR A 233 -1.32 2.27 2.18
N LEU A 234 -0.58 1.72 1.21
CA LEU A 234 0.37 0.63 1.46
C LEU A 234 1.53 1.06 2.37
N THR A 235 1.96 2.32 2.25
CA THR A 235 2.94 2.93 3.15
C THR A 235 2.46 2.89 4.61
N GLY A 236 1.14 3.02 4.85
CA GLY A 236 0.54 2.91 6.17
C GLY A 236 0.88 1.60 6.91
N PHE A 237 0.90 0.46 6.22
CA PHE A 237 1.28 -0.82 6.82
C PHE A 237 2.74 -0.82 7.31
N ILE A 238 3.66 -0.39 6.45
CA ILE A 238 5.08 -0.34 6.78
C ILE A 238 5.30 0.63 7.94
N ARG A 239 4.65 1.81 7.90
CA ARG A 239 4.73 2.83 8.96
C ARG A 239 4.23 2.29 10.29
N SER A 240 3.05 1.70 10.32
CA SER A 240 2.45 1.15 11.54
C SER A 240 3.33 0.06 12.17
N ALA A 241 3.90 -0.82 11.35
CA ALA A 241 4.83 -1.84 11.82
C ALA A 241 6.14 -1.23 12.34
N CYS A 242 6.73 -0.27 11.62
CA CYS A 242 7.92 0.45 12.06
C CYS A 242 7.69 1.17 13.38
N ASP A 243 6.55 1.86 13.52
CA ASP A 243 6.16 2.56 14.73
C ASP A 243 6.04 1.61 15.94
N GLY A 244 5.44 0.43 15.75
CA GLY A 244 5.41 -0.60 16.80
C GLY A 244 6.79 -1.19 17.12
N LEU A 245 7.72 -1.19 16.17
CA LEU A 245 9.12 -1.57 16.40
C LEU A 245 9.89 -0.50 17.17
N ASP A 246 9.66 0.77 16.86
CA ASP A 246 10.25 1.89 17.57
C ASP A 246 9.83 1.89 19.04
N ASP A 247 8.54 1.75 19.32
CA ASP A 247 8.02 1.73 20.70
C ASP A 247 8.65 0.57 21.52
N LYS A 248 8.86 -0.59 20.90
CA LYS A 248 9.50 -1.75 21.53
C LYS A 248 11.00 -1.56 21.71
N PHE A 249 11.68 -1.01 20.71
CA PHE A 249 13.09 -0.69 20.80
C PHE A 249 13.33 0.32 21.93
N GLU A 250 12.51 1.37 22.02
CA GLU A 250 12.57 2.36 23.09
C GLU A 250 12.30 1.74 24.47
N ALA A 251 11.25 0.91 24.60
CA ALA A 251 10.93 0.24 25.85
C ALA A 251 12.06 -0.70 26.32
N PHE A 252 12.65 -1.46 25.40
CA PHE A 252 13.76 -2.37 25.70
C PHE A 252 15.04 -1.60 26.02
N ALA A 253 15.37 -0.56 25.26
CA ALA A 253 16.51 0.31 25.55
C ALA A 253 16.41 0.92 26.96
N ARG A 254 15.22 1.35 27.38
CA ARG A 254 14.97 1.88 28.74
C ARG A 254 15.04 0.80 29.82
N SER A 255 14.67 -0.46 29.53
CA SER A 255 14.76 -1.54 30.52
C SER A 255 16.20 -1.96 30.82
N LEU A 256 17.11 -1.70 29.89
CA LEU A 256 18.56 -1.91 30.05
C LEU A 256 19.26 -0.78 30.82
N GLU A 257 18.54 0.30 31.14
CA GLU A 257 19.11 1.44 31.84
C GLU A 257 19.48 1.05 33.29
N PRO A 258 20.74 1.25 33.71
CA PRO A 258 21.15 0.90 35.07
C PRO A 258 20.42 1.78 36.09
N ALA A 259 20.13 1.18 37.25
CA ALA A 259 19.46 1.87 38.33
C ALA A 259 20.17 3.19 38.71
N PRO A 260 19.46 4.24 39.17
CA PRO A 260 20.01 5.57 39.36
C PRO A 260 21.27 5.63 40.25
N HIS A 261 21.38 4.71 41.22
CA HIS A 261 22.51 4.60 42.13
C HIS A 261 23.78 4.02 41.49
N LEU A 262 23.66 3.28 40.39
CA LEU A 262 24.77 2.70 39.62
C LEU A 262 25.25 3.63 38.48
N LYS A 263 24.46 4.64 38.11
CA LYS A 263 24.81 5.60 37.05
C LYS A 263 26.04 6.45 37.39
N ARG A 264 26.11 6.99 38.61
CA ARG A 264 27.21 7.90 39.04
C ARG A 264 28.61 7.27 39.01
N PRO A 265 28.82 6.06 39.55
CA PRO A 265 30.13 5.41 39.51
C PRO A 265 30.57 5.08 38.08
N MET A 266 29.67 4.57 37.24
CA MET A 266 29.98 4.19 35.85
C MET A 266 30.34 5.38 34.96
N LEU A 267 29.70 6.53 35.18
CA LEU A 267 30.01 7.79 34.49
C LEU A 267 31.40 8.35 34.84
N GLN A 268 31.98 7.97 35.98
CA GLN A 268 33.29 8.44 36.43
C GLN A 268 34.45 7.56 35.97
N THR A 269 34.20 6.28 35.64
CA THR A 269 35.24 5.31 35.26
C THR A 269 35.38 5.10 33.75
N CYS A 270 34.38 5.44 32.94
CA CYS A 270 34.43 5.29 31.50
C CYS A 270 34.91 6.58 30.81
N ALA A 271 35.94 6.47 29.95
CA ALA A 271 36.54 7.61 29.23
C ALA A 271 35.59 8.32 28.25
N SER A 272 34.46 7.70 27.91
CA SER A 272 33.27 8.34 27.34
C SER A 272 32.03 7.63 27.86
N PRO A 273 31.01 8.33 28.38
CA PRO A 273 29.69 7.75 28.60
C PRO A 273 29.04 7.44 27.26
N TRP A 274 28.98 6.16 26.86
CA TRP A 274 28.19 5.74 25.70
C TRP A 274 26.71 6.01 25.98
N THR A 275 26.21 7.14 25.48
CA THR A 275 24.78 7.41 25.34
C THR A 275 24.34 6.88 23.98
N LEU A 276 23.06 6.53 23.81
CA LEU A 276 22.52 6.20 22.48
C LEU A 276 22.74 7.33 21.45
N ALA A 277 22.98 8.56 21.91
CA ALA A 277 23.33 9.71 21.08
C ALA A 277 24.76 9.64 20.49
N ASP A 278 25.67 8.86 21.09
CA ASP A 278 27.05 8.65 20.58
C ASP A 278 27.11 7.66 19.40
N LEU A 279 25.97 7.06 19.07
CA LEU A 279 25.81 6.23 17.90
C LEU A 279 25.69 7.07 16.61
N SER A 280 26.72 7.83 16.29
CA SER A 280 27.07 8.12 14.89
C SER A 280 27.16 6.84 14.03
N VAL A 281 27.23 5.68 14.69
CA VAL A 281 27.09 4.31 14.16
C VAL A 281 25.63 3.90 13.86
N LEU A 282 24.58 4.53 14.43
CA LEU A 282 23.19 4.24 14.04
C LEU A 282 23.02 4.50 12.54
N GLN A 283 23.50 5.62 12.03
CA GLN A 283 23.34 5.99 10.61
C GLN A 283 23.97 4.99 9.63
N PHE A 284 24.94 4.18 10.08
CA PHE A 284 25.74 3.30 9.22
C PHE A 284 25.87 1.86 9.74
N GLY A 285 25.07 1.44 10.73
CA GLY A 285 25.16 0.13 11.38
C GLY A 285 23.83 -0.61 11.49
N SER A 286 23.80 -1.66 12.32
CA SER A 286 22.66 -2.58 12.48
C SER A 286 21.35 -1.92 12.92
N PHE A 287 21.36 -0.66 13.33
CA PHE A 287 20.20 0.04 13.88
C PHE A 287 19.77 1.27 13.06
N HIS A 288 20.25 1.42 11.83
CA HIS A 288 19.97 2.61 11.01
C HIS A 288 18.49 2.95 10.84
N HIS A 289 17.61 1.96 10.85
CA HIS A 289 16.16 2.17 10.84
C HIS A 289 15.61 3.01 12.01
N PHE A 290 16.32 3.05 13.15
CA PHE A 290 15.92 3.81 14.33
C PHE A 290 16.53 5.22 14.38
N SER A 291 17.37 5.58 13.40
CA SER A 291 18.03 6.90 13.33
C SER A 291 17.11 7.98 12.78
N THR A 292 17.31 9.20 13.25
CA THR A 292 16.65 10.42 12.76
C THR A 292 16.98 10.68 11.30
N ALA A 293 18.24 10.44 10.90
CA ALA A 293 18.66 10.59 9.51
C ALA A 293 17.87 9.66 8.59
N PHE A 294 17.69 8.39 8.96
CA PHE A 294 16.88 7.45 8.19
C PHE A 294 15.41 7.87 8.06
N ARG A 295 14.86 8.56 9.06
CA ARG A 295 13.48 9.09 9.02
C ARG A 295 13.32 10.39 8.23
N ASN A 296 14.34 11.25 8.25
CA ASN A 296 14.30 12.58 7.65
C ASN A 296 14.65 12.56 6.16
N ILE A 297 15.38 11.56 5.67
CA ILE A 297 15.60 11.47 4.24
C ILE A 297 14.30 10.94 3.63
N GLN A 298 13.57 11.84 2.97
CA GLN A 298 12.28 11.60 2.30
C GLN A 298 12.30 10.41 1.31
N ASP A 299 13.48 9.87 1.00
CA ASP A 299 13.73 8.85 -0.04
C ASP A 299 14.00 7.42 0.47
N TYR A 300 14.11 7.16 1.78
CA TYR A 300 14.71 5.90 2.27
C TYR A 300 13.69 4.90 2.84
N GLY A 301 13.17 4.06 1.94
CA GLY A 301 12.98 2.64 2.23
C GLY A 301 11.54 2.14 2.37
N GLU A 302 10.54 3.00 2.61
CA GLU A 302 9.14 2.55 2.67
C GLU A 302 8.62 2.16 1.29
N GLY A 303 8.67 3.06 0.29
CA GLY A 303 8.16 2.69 -1.03
C GLY A 303 9.06 1.76 -1.83
N ALA A 304 10.34 1.64 -1.48
CA ALA A 304 11.19 0.57 -2.02
C ALA A 304 10.70 -0.83 -1.59
N LYS A 305 10.19 -0.96 -0.35
CA LYS A 305 9.53 -2.19 0.13
C LYS A 305 8.18 -2.40 -0.55
N ILE A 306 7.42 -1.33 -0.75
CA ILE A 306 6.12 -1.37 -1.43
C ILE A 306 6.28 -1.78 -2.90
N SER A 307 7.35 -1.33 -3.55
CA SER A 307 7.75 -1.70 -4.92
C SER A 307 8.09 -3.20 -5.06
N ALA A 308 8.24 -3.92 -3.94
CA ALA A 308 8.30 -5.37 -3.96
C ALA A 308 6.95 -6.02 -4.32
N GLY A 309 5.87 -5.24 -4.43
CA GLY A 309 4.56 -5.61 -4.96
C GLY A 309 3.57 -6.12 -3.91
N LEU A 310 2.33 -6.35 -4.35
CA LEU A 310 1.19 -6.75 -3.52
C LEU A 310 1.42 -8.11 -2.83
N GLY A 311 2.21 -9.01 -3.44
CA GLY A 311 2.60 -10.26 -2.79
C GLY A 311 3.36 -10.03 -1.49
N PHE A 312 4.42 -9.21 -1.56
CA PHE A 312 5.18 -8.79 -0.39
C PHE A 312 4.31 -8.08 0.63
N MET A 313 3.50 -7.10 0.18
CA MET A 313 2.66 -6.32 1.08
C MET A 313 1.63 -7.18 1.81
N ARG A 314 1.08 -8.21 1.16
CA ARG A 314 0.11 -9.12 1.79
C ARG A 314 0.78 -10.00 2.84
N ASP A 315 1.95 -10.54 2.53
CA ASP A 315 2.71 -11.35 3.45
C ASP A 315 3.22 -10.51 4.63
N PHE A 316 3.53 -9.24 4.40
CA PHE A 316 3.87 -8.27 5.43
C PHE A 316 2.68 -7.94 6.35
N ALA A 317 1.52 -7.63 5.77
CA ALA A 317 0.31 -7.27 6.53
C ALA A 317 -0.22 -8.43 7.38
N ARG A 318 -0.08 -9.68 6.91
CA ARG A 318 -0.49 -10.88 7.65
C ARG A 318 0.59 -11.47 8.54
N GLY A 319 1.84 -11.08 8.31
CA GLY A 319 2.98 -11.58 9.06
C GLY A 319 2.91 -11.18 10.52
N ASP A 320 3.38 -12.07 11.39
CA ASP A 320 3.70 -11.67 12.76
C ASP A 320 4.90 -10.72 12.76
N GLN A 321 5.23 -10.16 13.92
CA GLN A 321 6.32 -9.20 14.04
C GLN A 321 7.67 -9.77 13.56
N SER A 322 7.92 -11.06 13.80
CA SER A 322 9.16 -11.73 13.36
C SER A 322 9.24 -11.79 11.83
N THR A 323 8.13 -12.14 11.18
CA THR A 323 7.97 -12.15 9.73
C THR A 323 8.12 -10.75 9.16
N GLN A 324 7.44 -9.75 9.74
CA GLN A 324 7.55 -8.36 9.34
C GLN A 324 9.00 -7.88 9.43
N LEU A 325 9.68 -8.11 10.55
CA LEU A 325 11.10 -7.79 10.70
C LEU A 325 11.94 -8.44 9.61
N THR A 326 11.80 -9.75 9.42
CA THR A 326 12.52 -10.51 8.39
C THR A 326 12.32 -9.90 6.99
N LEU A 327 11.09 -9.53 6.66
CA LEU A 327 10.73 -8.87 5.42
C LEU A 327 11.33 -7.45 5.31
N LEU A 328 11.31 -6.65 6.38
CA LEU A 328 11.98 -5.35 6.41
C LEU A 328 13.49 -5.49 6.18
N ARG A 329 14.12 -6.49 6.81
CA ARG A 329 15.58 -6.74 6.67
C ARG A 329 15.93 -7.09 5.23
N LYS A 330 15.09 -7.90 4.58
CA LYS A 330 15.32 -8.40 3.22
C LYS A 330 15.31 -7.30 2.15
N TYR A 331 14.55 -6.22 2.37
CA TYR A 331 14.37 -5.14 1.39
C TYR A 331 14.90 -3.79 1.92
N THR A 332 16.15 -3.77 2.38
CA THR A 332 16.88 -2.54 2.73
C THR A 332 17.43 -1.87 1.48
N VAL A 333 16.54 -1.29 0.68
CA VAL A 333 16.92 -0.52 -0.51
C VAL A 333 16.95 0.96 -0.14
N LYS A 334 18.00 1.65 -0.59
CA LYS A 334 18.29 3.05 -0.27
C LYS A 334 17.42 4.08 -1.01
N HIS A 335 16.64 3.67 -2.00
CA HIS A 335 15.91 4.62 -2.85
C HIS A 335 14.53 4.06 -3.19
N ASP A 336 13.54 4.95 -3.20
CA ASP A 336 12.14 4.69 -3.57
C ASP A 336 11.83 5.28 -4.96
N PRO A 337 12.25 4.60 -6.05
CA PRO A 337 12.09 5.15 -7.40
C PRO A 337 10.61 5.28 -7.79
N LEU A 338 9.71 4.48 -7.21
CA LEU A 338 8.28 4.57 -7.47
C LEU A 338 7.69 5.88 -6.91
N TYR A 339 7.96 6.20 -5.65
CA TYR A 339 7.52 7.48 -5.10
C TYR A 339 8.11 8.68 -5.85
N THR A 340 9.40 8.61 -6.21
CA THR A 340 10.02 9.65 -7.06
C THR A 340 9.30 9.78 -8.41
N ALA A 341 8.97 8.67 -9.07
CA ALA A 341 8.21 8.67 -10.32
C ALA A 341 6.84 9.32 -10.19
N LEU A 342 6.12 9.01 -9.11
CA LEU A 342 4.82 9.61 -8.78
C LEU A 342 4.93 11.11 -8.45
N SER A 343 6.09 11.56 -7.96
CA SER A 343 6.34 12.97 -7.62
C SER A 343 6.60 13.85 -8.86
N PHE A 344 7.16 13.30 -9.94
CA PHE A 344 7.46 14.08 -11.16
C PHE A 344 6.20 14.68 -11.81
N LEU A 345 5.07 13.99 -11.74
CA LEU A 345 3.79 14.50 -12.27
C LEU A 345 3.26 15.73 -11.54
N ARG A 346 3.67 15.95 -10.28
CA ARG A 346 3.31 17.16 -9.54
C ARG A 346 4.07 18.38 -10.03
N GLN A 347 5.26 18.18 -10.59
CA GLN A 347 6.07 19.27 -11.15
C GLN A 347 5.57 19.66 -12.55
N ASP A 348 4.94 18.72 -13.26
CA ASP A 348 4.32 18.98 -14.55
C ASP A 348 2.97 19.68 -14.34
N ARG A 349 2.92 20.98 -14.65
CA ARG A 349 1.79 21.90 -14.36
C ARG A 349 0.45 21.51 -15.02
N ALA A 350 0.38 20.38 -15.69
CA ALA A 350 -0.76 19.86 -16.44
C ALA A 350 -1.93 19.38 -15.57
N LEU A 351 -1.73 19.16 -14.26
CA LEU A 351 -2.85 18.85 -13.36
C LEU A 351 -3.91 19.97 -13.32
N CYS A 352 -3.53 21.22 -13.65
CA CYS A 352 -4.42 22.38 -13.67
C CYS A 352 -5.35 22.47 -14.89
N THR A 353 -5.21 21.59 -15.89
CA THR A 353 -5.99 21.63 -17.15
C THR A 353 -7.04 20.53 -17.28
N LEU A 354 -7.45 19.90 -16.17
CA LEU A 354 -8.67 19.06 -16.14
C LEU A 354 -9.93 19.95 -16.25
N THR A 355 -10.13 20.57 -17.41
CA THR A 355 -11.13 21.64 -17.60
C THR A 355 -12.53 21.18 -17.96
N GLU A 356 -12.79 19.89 -18.17
CA GLU A 356 -14.17 19.44 -18.41
C GLU A 356 -14.53 18.26 -17.51
N PRO A 357 -15.40 18.45 -16.50
CA PRO A 357 -15.96 17.35 -15.75
C PRO A 357 -16.81 16.52 -16.72
N SER A 358 -16.26 15.39 -17.16
CA SER A 358 -17.00 14.29 -17.76
C SER A 358 -18.21 13.97 -16.86
N THR A 359 -19.36 13.72 -17.48
CA THR A 359 -20.62 13.48 -16.80
C THR A 359 -20.47 12.38 -15.75
N ASP A 360 -21.03 12.64 -14.57
CA ASP A 360 -20.98 11.76 -13.38
C ASP A 360 -21.32 10.30 -13.71
N ASP A 361 -20.67 9.37 -13.00
CA ASP A 361 -20.91 7.91 -12.99
C ASP A 361 -20.21 7.05 -14.07
N GLY A 362 -19.28 7.61 -14.85
CA GLY A 362 -18.49 6.88 -15.85
C GLY A 362 -17.26 6.09 -15.32
N ALA A 363 -16.62 5.34 -16.23
CA ALA A 363 -15.38 4.57 -16.00
C ALA A 363 -14.09 5.41 -15.83
N GLU A 364 -14.25 6.73 -15.80
CA GLU A 364 -13.20 7.75 -15.82
C GLU A 364 -13.01 8.35 -14.40
N ALA A 365 -12.32 9.50 -14.33
CA ALA A 365 -12.08 10.23 -13.09
C ALA A 365 -13.39 10.57 -12.35
N SER A 366 -13.34 10.59 -11.02
CA SER A 366 -14.42 11.18 -10.22
C SER A 366 -14.52 12.67 -10.54
N ALA A 367 -15.62 13.10 -11.16
CA ALA A 367 -15.86 14.50 -11.50
C ALA A 367 -15.78 15.41 -10.25
N SER A 368 -16.19 14.89 -9.10
CA SER A 368 -16.07 15.56 -7.81
C SER A 368 -14.63 15.71 -7.33
N TYR A 369 -13.77 14.70 -7.54
CA TYR A 369 -12.33 14.83 -7.27
C TYR A 369 -11.72 15.99 -8.08
N VAL A 370 -12.03 16.05 -9.38
CA VAL A 370 -11.54 17.10 -10.31
C VAL A 370 -12.08 18.50 -9.95
N LYS A 371 -13.37 18.63 -9.62
CA LYS A 371 -13.96 19.93 -9.21
C LYS A 371 -13.32 20.48 -7.94
N HIS A 372 -13.04 19.60 -6.97
CA HIS A 372 -12.38 20.00 -5.74
C HIS A 372 -10.92 20.36 -5.94
N TYR A 373 -10.22 19.66 -6.85
CA TYR A 373 -8.89 19.99 -7.30
C TYR A 373 -8.83 21.43 -7.82
N ALA A 374 -9.67 21.77 -8.82
CA ALA A 374 -9.69 23.08 -9.46
C ALA A 374 -10.09 24.25 -8.51
N SER A 375 -10.83 23.94 -7.44
CA SER A 375 -11.21 24.95 -6.44
C SER A 375 -10.08 25.30 -5.48
N SER A 376 -9.13 24.37 -5.24
CA SER A 376 -7.99 24.60 -4.35
C SER A 376 -6.85 25.39 -5.01
N SER A 377 -6.67 25.24 -6.33
CA SER A 377 -5.66 25.97 -7.10
C SER A 377 -5.98 27.45 -7.31
N ALA A 378 -7.22 27.88 -7.09
CA ALA A 378 -7.65 29.27 -7.25
C ALA A 378 -7.12 30.22 -6.14
N ALA A 379 -6.58 29.68 -5.03
CA ALA A 379 -6.13 30.47 -3.88
C ALA A 379 -4.68 30.99 -3.96
N GLY A 380 -3.95 30.74 -5.05
CA GLY A 380 -2.68 31.44 -5.35
C GLY A 380 -1.49 31.13 -4.42
N HIS A 381 -1.54 30.09 -3.58
CA HIS A 381 -0.39 29.55 -2.85
C HIS A 381 -0.18 28.10 -3.27
N LEU A 382 0.75 27.91 -4.22
CA LEU A 382 1.08 26.64 -4.87
C LEU A 382 2.21 25.86 -4.17
N ASP A 383 2.68 26.31 -3.01
CA ASP A 383 3.93 25.81 -2.44
C ASP A 383 3.81 24.59 -1.51
N ASP A 384 2.64 23.96 -1.38
CA ASP A 384 2.56 22.71 -0.62
C ASP A 384 1.43 21.79 -1.11
N ASP A 385 1.56 21.38 -2.37
CA ASP A 385 0.76 20.31 -2.98
C ASP A 385 0.60 19.09 -2.05
N GLU A 386 1.65 18.73 -1.31
CA GLU A 386 1.61 17.63 -0.35
C GLU A 386 0.55 17.82 0.74
N VAL A 387 0.34 19.05 1.20
CA VAL A 387 -0.62 19.36 2.28
C VAL A 387 -2.07 19.14 1.83
N VAL A 388 -2.35 19.31 0.54
CA VAL A 388 -3.68 19.09 -0.01
C VAL A 388 -3.90 17.63 -0.44
N TYR A 389 -2.92 16.97 -1.04
CA TYR A 389 -3.11 15.61 -1.59
C TYR A 389 -3.10 14.52 -0.52
N PHE A 390 -2.20 14.58 0.47
CA PHE A 390 -2.06 13.50 1.44
C PHE A 390 -3.38 13.20 2.19
N PRO A 391 -4.12 14.20 2.68
CA PRO A 391 -5.37 13.93 3.38
C PRO A 391 -6.48 13.41 2.46
N MET A 392 -6.52 13.88 1.21
CA MET A 392 -7.52 13.43 0.22
C MET A 392 -7.25 12.00 -0.25
N ARG A 393 -5.98 11.61 -0.38
CA ARG A 393 -5.56 10.22 -0.61
C ARG A 393 -5.86 9.32 0.57
N ALA A 394 -5.65 9.78 1.80
CA ALA A 394 -6.00 9.02 3.01
C ALA A 394 -7.51 8.75 3.08
N LEU A 395 -8.33 9.65 2.53
CA LEU A 395 -9.77 9.48 2.37
C LEU A 395 -10.17 8.77 1.07
N GLY A 396 -9.25 8.35 0.20
CA GLY A 396 -9.55 7.64 -1.05
C GLY A 396 -10.36 8.45 -2.07
N CYS A 397 -10.37 9.79 -2.00
CA CYS A 397 -11.30 10.64 -2.74
C CYS A 397 -11.24 10.45 -4.27
N VAL A 398 -10.10 10.05 -4.83
CA VAL A 398 -9.92 9.76 -6.26
C VAL A 398 -10.78 8.58 -6.75
N PHE A 399 -11.18 7.68 -5.85
CA PHE A 399 -11.95 6.48 -6.18
C PHE A 399 -13.46 6.68 -6.10
N TRP A 400 -13.91 7.59 -5.23
CA TRP A 400 -15.31 7.69 -4.83
C TRP A 400 -16.15 8.45 -5.85
N ASP A 401 -17.37 7.98 -6.09
CA ASP A 401 -18.35 8.72 -6.87
C ASP A 401 -18.84 9.97 -6.12
N SER A 402 -19.48 10.89 -6.85
CA SER A 402 -19.96 12.15 -6.28
C SER A 402 -20.94 11.92 -5.13
N LYS A 403 -21.81 10.90 -5.25
CA LYS A 403 -22.75 10.52 -4.19
C LYS A 403 -22.05 10.14 -2.89
N ARG A 404 -20.97 9.35 -2.93
CA ARG A 404 -20.20 9.01 -1.73
C ARG A 404 -19.44 10.22 -1.18
N LEU A 405 -18.87 11.06 -2.03
CA LEU A 405 -18.14 12.26 -1.59
C LEU A 405 -19.05 13.32 -0.96
N GLU A 406 -20.29 13.42 -1.43
CA GLU A 406 -21.35 14.29 -0.88
C GLU A 406 -22.07 13.69 0.32
N SER A 407 -21.80 12.42 0.65
CA SER A 407 -22.35 11.82 1.87
C SER A 407 -21.89 12.59 3.11
N ARG A 408 -22.72 12.58 4.15
CA ARG A 408 -22.43 13.26 5.42
C ARG A 408 -21.09 12.82 6.00
N LEU A 409 -20.78 11.52 5.96
CA LEU A 409 -19.54 10.96 6.48
C LEU A 409 -18.30 11.61 5.85
N PHE A 410 -18.19 11.61 4.53
CA PHE A 410 -17.03 12.15 3.82
C PHE A 410 -17.01 13.69 3.83
N THR A 411 -18.18 14.32 3.81
CA THR A 411 -18.29 15.78 3.95
C THR A 411 -17.77 16.26 5.30
N ASP A 412 -18.21 15.63 6.39
CA ASP A 412 -17.78 15.96 7.75
C ASP A 412 -16.28 15.65 7.96
N ALA A 413 -15.80 14.51 7.46
CA ALA A 413 -14.39 14.14 7.55
C ALA A 413 -13.48 15.16 6.86
N ARG A 414 -13.86 15.62 5.65
CA ARG A 414 -13.13 16.64 4.91
C ARG A 414 -13.19 18.02 5.57
N LEU A 415 -14.33 18.36 6.18
CA LEU A 415 -14.46 19.59 6.94
C LEU A 415 -13.59 19.55 8.20
N CYS A 416 -13.51 18.41 8.87
CA CYS A 416 -12.60 18.18 10.00
C CYS A 416 -11.16 18.50 9.63
N ILE A 417 -10.65 17.91 8.55
CA ILE A 417 -9.27 18.12 8.07
C ILE A 417 -9.01 19.62 7.88
N ARG A 418 -9.88 20.32 7.15
CA ARG A 418 -9.73 21.76 6.88
C ARG A 418 -9.69 22.60 8.15
N LEU A 419 -10.56 22.29 9.11
CA LEU A 419 -10.59 23.00 10.40
C LEU A 419 -9.32 22.73 11.22
N MET A 420 -8.86 21.47 11.24
CA MET A 420 -7.66 21.10 11.99
C MET A 420 -6.40 21.76 11.43
N ASP A 421 -6.25 21.86 10.12
CA ASP A 421 -5.14 22.60 9.49
C ASP A 421 -5.19 24.10 9.82
N GLN A 422 -6.39 24.70 9.90
CA GLN A 422 -6.55 26.10 10.28
C GLN A 422 -6.19 26.35 11.76
N GLU A 423 -6.55 25.42 12.65
CA GLU A 423 -6.38 25.60 14.09
C GLU A 423 -5.01 25.19 14.63
N GLN A 424 -4.43 24.09 14.13
CA GLN A 424 -3.16 23.53 14.64
C GLN A 424 -1.94 24.00 13.85
N GLY A 425 -2.16 24.77 12.79
CA GLY A 425 -1.13 25.22 11.86
C GLY A 425 -1.15 24.42 10.57
N TYR A 426 -0.79 25.12 9.48
CA TYR A 426 -0.70 24.54 8.16
C TYR A 426 0.26 23.35 8.18
N GLY A 427 -0.24 22.15 7.82
CA GLY A 427 0.52 20.90 7.82
C GLY A 427 0.07 19.85 8.82
N TRP A 428 -0.90 20.11 9.71
CA TRP A 428 -1.43 19.10 10.64
C TRP A 428 -1.89 17.84 9.92
N ALA A 429 -2.61 17.99 8.81
CA ALA A 429 -3.13 16.86 8.07
C ALA A 429 -1.99 16.06 7.43
N THR A 430 -0.96 16.72 6.91
CA THR A 430 0.27 16.05 6.45
C THR A 430 0.96 15.30 7.59
N ASP A 431 1.06 15.91 8.76
CA ASP A 431 1.68 15.30 9.95
C ASP A 431 0.90 14.08 10.45
N ARG A 432 -0.43 14.09 10.30
CA ARG A 432 -1.28 12.94 10.64
C ARG A 432 -0.97 11.70 9.80
N TYR A 433 -0.63 11.89 8.52
CA TYR A 433 -0.41 10.80 7.57
C TYR A 433 1.07 10.53 7.27
N THR A 434 1.98 11.33 7.83
CA THR A 434 3.43 11.18 7.69
C THR A 434 4.08 11.00 9.06
N ARG A 435 5.31 10.47 9.07
CA ARG A 435 6.08 10.31 10.32
C ARG A 435 6.95 11.52 10.63
N LYS A 436 6.76 12.64 9.91
CA LYS A 436 7.65 13.81 9.91
C LYS A 436 7.87 14.39 11.30
N ASN A 437 6.83 14.42 12.14
CA ASN A 437 6.86 15.01 13.47
C ASN A 437 6.92 13.99 14.62
N ARG A 438 6.99 12.68 14.33
CA ARG A 438 7.16 11.67 15.39
C ARG A 438 8.64 11.60 15.78
N PRO A 439 9.00 11.77 17.07
CA PRO A 439 10.38 11.69 17.50
C PRO A 439 10.97 10.32 17.13
N SER A 440 12.20 10.32 16.64
CA SER A 440 12.95 9.08 16.42
C SER A 440 13.33 8.44 17.75
N PRO A 441 13.55 7.12 17.82
CA PRO A 441 14.13 6.48 18.98
C PRO A 441 15.46 7.09 19.37
N GLU A 442 16.28 7.51 18.40
CA GLU A 442 17.49 8.29 18.65
C GLU A 442 17.19 9.57 19.45
N GLN A 443 16.17 10.34 19.06
CA GLN A 443 15.75 11.54 19.79
C GLN A 443 15.13 11.20 21.15
N ALA A 444 14.27 10.19 21.22
CA ALA A 444 13.56 9.77 22.43
C ALA A 444 14.51 9.17 23.48
N LEU A 445 15.62 8.57 23.06
CA LEU A 445 16.61 7.89 23.89
C LEU A 445 17.91 8.68 24.03
N ARG A 446 17.97 9.94 23.58
CA ARG A 446 19.18 10.78 23.60
C ARG A 446 19.90 10.83 24.95
N ASN A 447 19.16 10.70 26.05
CA ASN A 447 19.67 10.75 27.42
C ASN A 447 19.67 9.39 28.13
N VAL A 448 19.39 8.29 27.42
CA VAL A 448 19.38 6.94 27.98
C VAL A 448 20.78 6.35 27.87
N TYR A 449 21.31 5.88 29.00
CA TYR A 449 22.59 5.21 29.08
C TYR A 449 22.40 3.69 29.01
N ILE A 450 23.10 3.03 28.09
CA ILE A 450 23.08 1.58 27.96
C ILE A 450 24.50 1.05 28.13
N PRO A 451 24.73 0.14 29.09
CA PRO A 451 26.05 -0.48 29.25
C PRO A 451 26.47 -1.22 27.97
N TYR A 452 27.73 -1.08 27.55
CA TYR A 452 28.27 -1.71 26.34
C TYR A 452 27.96 -3.22 26.25
N LEU A 453 28.05 -3.95 27.36
CA LEU A 453 27.74 -5.39 27.41
C LEU A 453 26.27 -5.71 27.12
N GLN A 454 25.35 -4.76 27.31
CA GLN A 454 23.92 -4.89 27.01
C GLN A 454 23.59 -4.47 25.57
N GLU A 455 24.51 -3.82 24.86
CA GLU A 455 24.37 -3.47 23.45
C GLU A 455 24.26 -4.73 22.57
N TYR A 456 24.92 -5.83 22.97
CA TYR A 456 24.79 -7.11 22.27
C TYR A 456 23.35 -7.63 22.28
N GLY A 457 22.64 -7.50 23.40
CA GLY A 457 21.23 -7.85 23.49
C GLY A 457 20.38 -7.01 22.54
N LEU A 458 20.61 -5.69 22.48
CA LEU A 458 19.94 -4.84 21.48
C LEU A 458 20.22 -5.30 20.05
N LYS A 459 21.47 -5.64 19.72
CA LYS A 459 21.86 -6.09 18.37
C LYS A 459 21.24 -7.42 18.01
N GLU A 460 21.14 -8.34 18.96
CA GLU A 460 20.51 -9.65 18.76
C GLU A 460 19.01 -9.51 18.50
N TYR A 461 18.30 -8.67 19.26
CA TYR A 461 16.85 -8.51 19.14
C TYR A 461 16.42 -7.57 18.01
N PHE A 462 17.14 -6.46 17.80
CA PHE A 462 16.72 -5.38 16.91
C PHE A 462 17.71 -5.07 15.79
N GLY A 463 18.94 -5.58 15.88
CA GLY A 463 19.96 -5.36 14.85
C GLY A 463 19.56 -5.98 13.51
N LEU A 464 19.82 -5.24 12.44
CA LEU A 464 19.87 -5.76 11.09
C LEU A 464 21.24 -6.38 10.84
N ASP A 465 21.23 -7.59 10.27
CA ASP A 465 22.43 -8.24 9.79
C ASP A 465 22.87 -7.56 8.47
N ASP A 466 23.64 -6.50 8.59
CA ASP A 466 24.20 -5.74 7.46
C ASP A 466 25.35 -6.49 6.76
N GLY A 467 25.69 -7.70 7.21
CA GLY A 467 26.82 -8.48 6.71
C GLY A 467 28.19 -7.87 7.07
N SER A 468 28.24 -6.82 7.90
CA SER A 468 29.49 -6.24 8.39
C SER A 468 30.15 -7.09 9.48
N TYR A 469 29.45 -8.11 10.00
CA TYR A 469 29.97 -9.08 10.98
C TYR A 469 31.19 -9.86 10.50
N LEU A 470 31.54 -9.85 9.21
CA LEU A 470 32.77 -10.49 8.73
C LEU A 470 34.04 -9.69 8.98
N ASN A 471 33.98 -8.42 9.41
CA ASN A 471 35.20 -7.58 9.56
C ASN A 471 35.39 -6.87 10.90
N LEU A 472 34.49 -7.01 11.89
CA LEU A 472 34.59 -6.26 13.15
C LEU A 472 34.53 -7.09 14.43
N VAL A 473 34.66 -8.41 14.36
CA VAL A 473 35.03 -9.19 15.56
C VAL A 473 36.54 -8.98 15.77
N PRO A 474 36.99 -8.32 16.86
CA PRO A 474 38.39 -8.44 17.25
C PRO A 474 38.62 -9.92 17.50
N ARG A 475 39.50 -10.54 16.72
CA ARG A 475 40.04 -11.85 17.11
C ARG A 475 40.77 -11.60 18.42
N PHE A 476 40.10 -11.87 19.55
CA PHE A 476 40.76 -12.01 20.83
C PHE A 476 41.66 -13.24 20.69
N GLY A 477 42.94 -12.98 20.42
CA GLY A 477 44.04 -13.93 20.52
C GLY A 477 44.61 -13.92 21.94
#